data_AF-A0A1G9IFX7-F1
#
_entry.id   AF-A0A1G9IFX7-F1
#
_cell.length_a   1.000
_cell.length_b   1.000
_cell.length_c   1.000
_cell.angle_alpha   90.00
_cell.angle_beta   90.00
_cell.angle_gamma   90.00
#
_symmetry.space_group_name_H-M   'P 1'
#
loop_
_entity.id
_entity.type
_entity.pdbx_description
1 polymer ?
#
loop_
_entity_poly.entity_id
_entity_poly.type
_entity_poly.pdbx_seq_one_letter_code
_entity_poly.pdbx_strand_id
1 'polypeptide(L)' 'MNIKSLTAAILASLLMIGSVSAMDSAAVEERMQEISERSKQKAEETSRIVALEAQVKELEELVHMMLEEGES' A
#
# COMPACT_ATOMS: atom_id res chain seq x y z
N MET A 1 5.67 -14.20 15.40
CA MET A 1 5.15 -14.25 14.01
C MET A 1 6.27 -13.75 13.10
N ASN A 2 6.74 -14.55 12.14
CA ASN A 2 7.85 -14.16 11.28
C ASN A 2 7.37 -13.07 10.30
N ILE A 3 8.05 -11.91 10.28
CA ILE A 3 7.74 -10.76 9.41
C ILE A 3 7.66 -11.18 7.93
N LYS A 4 8.43 -12.21 7.54
CA LYS A 4 8.40 -12.81 6.20
C LYS A 4 7.06 -13.44 5.81
N SER A 5 6.30 -13.97 6.78
CA SER A 5 4.98 -14.54 6.53
C SER A 5 3.90 -13.46 6.44
N LEU A 6 4.08 -12.35 7.18
CA LEU A 6 3.19 -11.20 7.09
C LEU A 6 3.30 -10.56 5.69
N THR A 7 4.52 -10.27 5.22
CA THR A 7 4.73 -9.64 3.91
C THR A 7 4.26 -10.50 2.74
N ALA A 8 4.39 -11.83 2.83
CA ALA A 8 3.88 -12.75 1.81
C ALA A 8 2.33 -12.76 1.75
N ALA A 9 1.67 -12.71 2.91
CA ALA A 9 0.21 -12.64 2.96
C ALA A 9 -0.31 -11.29 2.40
N ILE A 10 0.40 -10.20 2.67
CA ILE A 10 0.07 -8.85 2.18
C ILE A 10 0.28 -8.73 0.67
N LEU A 11 1.37 -9.29 0.13
CA LEU A 11 1.60 -9.33 -1.32
C LEU A 11 0.51 -10.15 -2.02
N ALA A 12 0.08 -11.25 -1.41
CA ALA A 12 -1.01 -12.07 -1.95
C ALA A 12 -2.36 -11.33 -1.94
N SER A 13 -2.65 -10.53 -0.91
CA SER A 13 -3.88 -9.71 -0.88
C SER A 13 -3.84 -8.58 -1.90
N LEU A 14 -2.72 -7.88 -2.06
CA LEU A 14 -2.53 -6.83 -3.08
C LEU A 14 -2.68 -7.36 -4.50
N LEU A 15 -2.15 -8.56 -4.79
CA LEU A 15 -2.30 -9.20 -6.10
C LEU A 15 -3.75 -9.62 -6.40
N MET A 16 -4.50 -10.02 -5.37
CA MET A 16 -5.92 -10.36 -5.51
C MET A 16 -6.77 -9.09 -5.74
N ILE A 17 -6.42 -7.96 -5.13
CA ILE A 17 -7.04 -6.65 -5.39
C ILE A 17 -6.78 -6.19 -6.83
N GLY A 18 -5.61 -6.51 -7.41
CA GLY A 18 -5.33 -6.25 -8.83
C GLY A 18 -6.23 -6.97 -9.84
N SER A 19 -7.06 -7.93 -9.39
CA SER A 19 -8.09 -8.57 -10.22
C SER A 19 -9.48 -7.93 -10.10
N VAL A 20 -9.70 -7.03 -9.12
CA VAL A 20 -10.94 -6.29 -8.91
C VAL A 20 -10.69 -4.83 -9.25
N SER A 21 -11.11 -4.46 -10.46
CA SER A 21 -11.42 -3.09 -10.87
C SER A 21 -10.29 -2.07 -10.94
N ALA A 22 -10.04 -1.65 -12.19
CA ALA A 22 -9.66 -0.30 -12.53
C ALA A 22 -10.72 0.71 -12.01
N MET A 23 -10.69 1.02 -10.71
CA MET A 23 -11.45 2.14 -10.17
C MET A 23 -10.83 3.44 -10.71
N ASP A 24 -11.59 4.14 -11.54
CA ASP A 24 -11.32 5.47 -12.09
C ASP A 24 -11.35 6.53 -10.97
N SER A 25 -10.40 6.45 -10.05
CA SER A 25 -10.30 7.39 -8.93
C SER A 25 -8.95 8.09 -8.98
N ALA A 26 -8.93 9.24 -9.65
CA ALA A 26 -7.80 10.16 -9.66
C ALA A 26 -7.28 10.46 -8.23
N ALA A 27 -8.19 10.48 -7.24
CA ALA A 27 -7.83 10.65 -5.84
C ALA A 27 -7.00 9.47 -5.29
N VAL A 28 -7.28 8.22 -5.70
CA VAL A 28 -6.50 7.05 -5.29
C VAL A 28 -5.12 7.07 -5.96
N GLU A 29 -5.06 7.47 -7.23
CA GLU A 29 -3.80 7.58 -7.97
C GLU A 29 -2.89 8.66 -7.36
N GLU A 30 -3.45 9.82 -7.01
CA GLU A 30 -2.73 10.89 -6.30
C GLU A 30 -2.18 10.40 -4.95
N ARG A 31 -3.01 9.72 -4.14
CA ARG A 31 -2.56 9.16 -2.86
C ARG A 31 -1.46 8.10 -3.03
N MET A 32 -1.55 7.24 -4.05
CA MET A 32 -0.49 6.27 -4.32
C MET A 32 0.83 6.93 -4.75
N GLN A 33 0.76 8.02 -5.53
CA GLN A 33 1.94 8.80 -5.89
C GLN A 33 2.57 9.46 -4.65
N GLU A 34 1.76 10.07 -3.77
CA GLU A 34 2.24 10.64 -2.50
C GLU A 34 2.97 9.59 -1.65
N ILE A 35 2.38 8.40 -1.51
CA ILE A 35 2.97 7.28 -0.75
C ILE A 35 4.31 6.83 -1.37
N SER A 36 4.40 6.79 -2.70
CA SER A 36 5.61 6.44 -3.43
C SER A 36 6.73 7.47 -3.26
N GLU A 37 6.41 8.76 -3.32
CA GLU A 37 7.39 9.83 -3.09
C GLU A 37 7.90 9.86 -1.64
N ARG A 38 7.00 9.70 -0.66
CA ARG A 38 7.41 9.58 0.74
C ARG A 38 8.30 8.38 1.00
N SER A 39 8.01 7.24 0.36
CA SER A 39 8.87 6.04 0.43
C SER A 39 10.27 6.30 -0.12
N LYS A 40 10.38 7.01 -1.26
CA LYS A 40 11.68 7.39 -1.83
C LYS A 40 12.48 8.29 -0.89
N GLN A 41 11.86 9.34 -0.35
CA GLN A 41 12.51 10.24 0.60
C GLN A 41 12.96 9.49 1.87
N LYS A 42 12.10 8.63 2.41
CA LYS A 42 12.42 7.83 3.59
C LYS A 42 13.51 6.78 3.34
N ALA A 43 13.66 6.31 2.10
CA ALA A 43 14.75 5.44 1.70
C ALA A 43 16.09 6.18 1.57
N GLU A 44 16.07 7.51 1.38
CA GLU A 44 17.27 8.36 1.43
C GLU A 44 17.69 8.65 2.89
N GLU A 45 16.71 8.76 3.80
CA GLU A 45 16.95 9.06 5.22
C GLU A 45 17.22 7.81 6.10
N THR A 46 16.76 6.63 5.68
CA THR A 46 16.83 5.38 6.47
C THR A 46 17.14 4.17 5.57
N SER A 47 17.11 2.95 6.11
CA SER A 47 17.17 1.71 5.32
C SER A 47 16.00 1.58 4.37
N ARG A 48 16.30 1.18 3.13
CA ARG A 48 15.32 0.80 2.10
C ARG A 48 14.25 -0.18 2.60
N ILE A 49 14.60 -1.10 3.49
CA ILE A 49 13.64 -2.07 4.06
C ILE A 49 12.58 -1.34 4.89
N VAL A 50 13.01 -0.42 5.76
CA VAL A 50 12.11 0.35 6.64
C VAL A 50 11.23 1.29 5.81
N ALA A 51 11.78 1.87 4.74
CA ALA A 51 11.01 2.69 3.82
C ALA A 51 9.91 1.88 3.09
N LEU A 52 10.25 0.67 2.63
CA LEU A 52 9.30 -0.23 1.99
C LEU A 52 8.24 -0.75 2.98
N GLU A 53 8.61 -1.07 4.22
CA GLU A 53 7.65 -1.47 5.25
C GLU A 53 6.65 -0.36 5.55
N ALA A 54 7.11 0.90 5.62
CA ALA A 54 6.24 2.05 5.78
C ALA A 54 5.31 2.26 4.58
N GLN A 55 5.85 2.13 3.35
CA GLN A 55 5.07 2.25 2.12
C GLN A 55 3.95 1.22 2.04
N VAL A 56 4.25 -0.03 2.40
CA VAL A 56 3.25 -1.11 2.42
C VAL A 56 2.14 -0.80 3.41
N LYS A 57 2.49 -0.36 4.62
CA LYS A 57 1.50 0.00 5.64
C LYS A 57 0.57 1.13 5.19
N GLU A 58 1.10 2.17 4.56
CA GLU A 58 0.30 3.28 4.03
C GLU A 58 -0.64 2.83 2.90
N LEU A 59 -0.20 1.90 2.05
CA LEU A 59 -1.05 1.30 1.02
C LEU A 59 -2.15 0.40 1.61
N GLU A 60 -1.86 -0.34 2.68
CA GLU A 60 -2.88 -1.13 3.39
C GLU A 60 -3.98 -0.25 3.99
N GLU A 61 -3.61 0.87 4.61
CA GLU A 61 -4.57 1.83 5.17
C GLU A 61 -5.44 2.44 4.07
N LEU A 62 -4.85 2.80 2.92
CA LEU A 62 -5.58 3.31 1.76
C LEU A 62 -6.61 2.29 1.23
N VAL A 63 -6.19 1.03 1.06
CA VAL A 63 -7.08 -0.06 0.62
C VAL A 63 -8.19 -0.30 1.64
N HIS A 64 -7.89 -0.25 2.93
CA HIS A 64 -8.88 -0.48 3.97
C HIS A 64 -9.97 0.61 3.95
N MET A 65 -9.58 1.89 3.84
CA MET A 65 -10.54 2.99 3.67
C MET A 65 -11.42 2.80 2.44
N MET A 66 -10.84 2.38 1.30
CA MET A 66 -11.61 2.14 0.07
C MET A 66 -12.61 0.98 0.20
N LEU A 67 -12.27 -0.08 0.95
CA LEU A 67 -13.16 -1.21 1.20
C LEU A 67 -14.29 -0.83 2.17
N GLU A 68 -13.99 -0.06 3.22
CA GLU A 68 -14.99 0.43 4.18
C GLU A 68 -15.99 1.40 3.53
N GLU A 69 -15.53 2.27 2.63
CA GLU A 69 -16.39 3.17 1.85
C GLU A 69 -17.30 2.42 0.87
N GLY A 70 -16.92 1.22 0.43
CA GLY A 70 -17.71 0.37 -0.47
C GLY A 70 -18.79 -0.49 0.20
N GLU A 71 -18.79 -0.63 1.53
CA GLU A 71 -19.78 -1.40 2.29
C GLU A 71 -20.93 -0.57 2.89
N SER A 72 -21.03 0.74 2.57
CA SER A 72 -22.10 1.67 3.04
C SER A 72 -23.19 1.95 2.01
#